data_AF-Q9F6X0-F1
#
_entry.id   AF-Q9F6X0-F1
#
_cell.length_a   1.000
_cell.length_b   1.000
_cell.length_c   1.000
_cell.angle_alpha   90.00
_cell.angle_beta   90.00
_cell.angle_gamma   90.00
#
_symmetry.space_group_name_H-M   'P 1'
#
loop_
_entity.id
_entity.type
_entity.pdbx_description
1 polymer ?
#
loop_
_entity_poly.entity_id
_entity_poly.type
_entity_poly.pdbx_seq_one_letter_code
_entity_poly.pdbx_strand_id
1 'polypeptide(L)'
;DLMVCVVDPQRAMQIAGAASVRIGTFPVGELGASACASIFAAPWHTKNSVFAIGDGGGRMHNRLDPSEMFVSIPRSHLRYVVELIENFRIDPQKMREVIMPSYAAKAQQSREE
;
A
#
# COMPACT_ATOMS: atom_id res chain seq x y z
N ASP A 1 -9.21 -15.76 8.52
CA ASP A 1 -9.97 -14.51 8.32
C ASP A 1 -9.16 -13.49 7.55
N LEU A 2 -9.78 -12.89 6.55
CA LEU A 2 -9.21 -11.89 5.64
C LEU A 2 -10.16 -10.71 5.55
N MET A 3 -9.63 -9.50 5.49
CA MET A 3 -10.38 -8.32 5.08
C MET A 3 -9.95 -7.92 3.66
N VAL A 4 -10.92 -7.72 2.78
CA VAL A 4 -10.68 -7.22 1.41
C VAL A 4 -11.27 -5.82 1.33
N CYS A 5 -10.48 -4.88 0.82
CA CYS A 5 -10.93 -3.53 0.53
C CYS A 5 -10.71 -3.21 -0.94
N VAL A 6 -11.58 -2.35 -1.47
CA VAL A 6 -11.38 -1.70 -2.77
C VAL A 6 -11.21 -0.23 -2.50
N VAL A 7 -10.07 0.32 -2.90
CA VAL A 7 -9.68 1.70 -2.64
C VAL A 7 -8.80 2.23 -3.77
N ASP A 8 -8.58 3.53 -3.82
CA ASP A 8 -7.60 4.12 -4.73
C ASP A 8 -6.16 3.64 -4.42
N PRO A 9 -5.21 3.85 -5.35
CA PRO A 9 -3.86 3.30 -5.22
C PRO A 9 -3.11 3.81 -3.99
N GLN A 10 -3.32 5.06 -3.59
CA GLN A 10 -2.60 5.64 -2.45
C GLN A 10 -3.02 4.95 -1.15
N ARG A 11 -4.33 4.78 -0.95
CA ARG A 11 -4.87 4.07 0.22
C ARG A 11 -4.54 2.58 0.18
N ALA A 12 -4.52 1.95 -1.00
CA ALA A 12 -4.10 0.56 -1.16
C ALA A 12 -2.65 0.36 -0.66
N MET A 13 -1.73 1.26 -1.03
CA MET A 13 -0.33 1.20 -0.58
C MET A 13 -0.20 1.39 0.93
N GLN A 14 -0.97 2.31 1.52
CA GLN A 14 -0.96 2.53 2.97
C GLN A 14 -1.46 1.31 3.74
N ILE A 15 -2.58 0.73 3.29
CA ILE A 15 -3.18 -0.45 3.95
C ILE A 15 -2.29 -1.68 3.78
N ALA A 16 -1.82 -1.96 2.56
CA ALA A 16 -0.96 -3.10 2.28
C ALA A 16 0.38 -2.99 3.01
N GLY A 17 0.96 -1.79 3.05
CA GLY A 17 2.24 -1.49 3.67
C GLY A 17 2.21 -1.31 5.20
N ALA A 18 1.04 -1.35 5.84
CA ALA A 18 0.91 -1.13 7.28
C ALA A 18 1.76 -2.12 8.10
N ALA A 19 1.83 -3.38 7.66
CA ALA A 19 2.66 -4.40 8.31
C ALA A 19 4.16 -4.16 8.11
N SER A 20 4.58 -3.56 6.99
CA SER A 20 5.99 -3.28 6.69
C SER A 20 6.65 -2.46 7.79
N VAL A 21 5.95 -1.44 8.29
CA VAL A 21 6.46 -0.52 9.32
C VAL A 21 6.60 -1.19 10.69
N ARG A 22 5.84 -2.26 10.95
CA ARG A 22 5.77 -2.90 12.28
C ARG A 22 6.57 -4.18 12.39
N ILE A 23 6.58 -4.98 11.33
CA ILE A 23 7.18 -6.32 11.35
C ILE A 23 8.12 -6.55 10.17
N GLY A 24 8.47 -5.52 9.41
CA GLY A 24 9.44 -5.61 8.31
C GLY A 24 8.98 -6.47 7.13
N THR A 25 7.68 -6.79 7.05
CA THR A 25 7.12 -7.63 6.00
C THR A 25 6.50 -6.76 4.91
N PHE A 26 7.10 -6.75 3.72
CA PHE A 26 6.58 -6.00 2.57
C PHE A 26 5.34 -6.68 1.97
N PRO A 27 4.35 -5.91 1.49
CA PRO A 27 3.19 -6.49 0.83
C PRO A 27 3.57 -7.13 -0.50
N VAL A 28 2.80 -8.15 -0.90
CA VAL A 28 2.96 -8.81 -2.20
C VAL A 28 2.11 -8.07 -3.23
N GLY A 29 2.75 -7.60 -4.30
CA GLY A 29 2.05 -7.09 -5.47
C GLY A 29 1.89 -8.18 -6.52
N GLU A 30 0.68 -8.38 -7.01
CA GLU A 30 0.44 -9.30 -8.14
C GLU A 30 0.28 -8.54 -9.45
N LEU A 31 0.88 -9.10 -10.51
CA LEU A 31 0.87 -8.54 -11.85
C LEU A 31 -0.08 -9.35 -12.75
N GLY A 32 -0.84 -8.67 -13.61
CA GLY A 32 -1.70 -9.32 -14.60
C GLY A 32 -3.15 -9.58 -14.15
N ALA A 33 -3.87 -10.38 -14.94
CA ALA A 33 -5.32 -10.60 -14.82
C ALA A 33 -5.70 -11.71 -13.80
N SER A 34 -4.93 -11.88 -12.73
CA SER A 34 -5.23 -12.89 -11.72
C SER A 34 -6.10 -12.27 -10.62
N ALA A 35 -7.41 -12.57 -10.61
CA ALA A 35 -8.37 -12.02 -9.66
C ALA A 35 -8.45 -12.79 -8.34
N CYS A 36 -8.74 -14.09 -8.38
CA CYS A 36 -9.15 -14.80 -7.17
C CYS A 36 -7.97 -15.40 -6.39
N ALA A 37 -6.95 -15.89 -7.10
CA ALA A 37 -5.76 -16.45 -6.46
C ALA A 37 -5.00 -15.37 -5.67
N SER A 38 -4.87 -14.17 -6.24
CA SER A 38 -4.16 -13.05 -5.64
C SER A 38 -4.90 -12.43 -4.46
N ILE A 39 -6.22 -12.22 -4.60
CA ILE A 39 -7.01 -11.54 -3.56
C ILE A 39 -7.29 -12.49 -2.37
N PHE A 40 -7.45 -13.79 -2.61
CA PHE A 40 -7.88 -14.72 -1.56
C PHE A 40 -6.86 -15.80 -1.20
N ALA A 41 -6.20 -16.42 -2.18
CA ALA A 41 -5.29 -17.54 -1.91
C ALA A 41 -3.90 -17.04 -1.44
N ALA A 42 -3.31 -16.05 -2.11
CA ALA A 42 -1.98 -15.54 -1.79
C ALA A 42 -1.89 -15.04 -0.34
N PRO A 43 -2.83 -14.24 0.21
CA PRO A 43 -2.77 -13.84 1.62
C PRO A 43 -2.90 -15.02 2.57
N TRP A 44 -3.65 -16.06 2.19
CA TRP A 44 -3.85 -17.24 3.01
C TRP A 44 -2.57 -18.08 3.13
N HIS A 45 -1.84 -18.25 2.02
CA HIS A 45 -0.61 -19.03 1.97
C HIS A 45 0.60 -18.27 2.49
N THR A 46 0.71 -16.99 2.16
CA THR A 46 1.85 -16.14 2.56
C THR A 46 1.68 -15.53 3.95
N LYS A 47 0.46 -15.54 4.49
CA LYS A 47 0.09 -14.82 5.72
C LYS A 47 0.44 -13.33 5.65
N ASN A 48 0.35 -12.76 4.46
CA ASN A 48 0.80 -11.39 4.20
C ASN A 48 -0.27 -10.57 3.47
N SER A 49 -0.11 -9.25 3.52
CA SER A 49 -0.94 -8.32 2.76
C SER A 49 -0.64 -8.44 1.26
N VAL A 50 -1.69 -8.41 0.45
CA VAL A 50 -1.60 -8.46 -1.02
C VAL A 50 -2.33 -7.27 -1.61
N PHE A 51 -1.79 -6.67 -2.66
CA PHE A 51 -2.51 -5.70 -3.48
C PHE A 51 -2.50 -6.14 -4.94
N ALA A 52 -3.60 -5.85 -5.63
CA ALA A 52 -3.77 -6.20 -7.04
C ALA A 52 -4.70 -5.20 -7.72
N ILE A 53 -4.51 -5.01 -9.03
CA ILE A 53 -5.50 -4.31 -9.86
C ILE A 53 -6.79 -5.15 -9.94
N GLY A 54 -6.67 -6.48 -9.86
CA GLY A 54 -7.77 -7.44 -10.03
C GLY A 54 -8.04 -7.74 -11.50
N ASP A 55 -8.75 -8.85 -11.77
CA ASP A 55 -9.16 -9.20 -13.14
C ASP A 55 -10.51 -8.58 -13.55
N GLY A 56 -10.72 -8.52 -14.86
CA GLY A 56 -11.93 -8.03 -15.50
C GLY A 56 -13.21 -8.64 -14.91
N GLY A 57 -13.26 -9.94 -14.60
CA GLY A 57 -14.44 -10.57 -14.01
C GLY A 57 -14.82 -9.97 -12.65
N GLY A 58 -13.88 -9.97 -11.70
CA GLY A 58 -14.09 -9.41 -10.36
C GLY A 58 -14.39 -7.92 -10.38
N ARG A 59 -13.73 -7.16 -11.26
CA ARG A 59 -13.93 -5.71 -11.41
C ARG A 59 -15.28 -5.38 -12.05
N MET A 60 -15.64 -6.06 -13.14
CA MET A 60 -16.93 -5.85 -13.82
C MET A 60 -18.11 -6.18 -12.91
N HIS A 61 -18.03 -7.27 -12.15
CA HIS A 61 -19.12 -7.69 -11.28
C HIS A 61 -19.35 -6.70 -10.12
N ASN A 62 -18.27 -6.16 -9.56
CA ASN A 62 -18.32 -5.16 -8.50
C ASN A 62 -18.43 -3.72 -9.02
N ARG A 63 -18.45 -3.51 -10.35
CA ARG A 63 -18.53 -2.20 -11.02
C ARG A 63 -17.44 -1.22 -10.56
N LEU A 64 -16.22 -1.73 -10.43
CA LEU A 64 -15.09 -0.95 -9.91
C LEU A 64 -14.54 0.03 -10.93
N ASP A 65 -14.15 1.20 -10.45
CA ASP A 65 -13.53 2.24 -11.28
C ASP A 65 -12.12 1.78 -11.71
N PRO A 66 -11.69 2.02 -12.97
CA PRO A 66 -10.35 1.65 -13.49
C PRO A 66 -9.17 2.07 -12.60
N SER A 67 -9.32 3.13 -11.81
CA SER A 67 -8.28 3.63 -10.89
C SER A 67 -8.23 2.89 -9.55
N GLU A 68 -9.27 2.13 -9.19
CA GLU A 68 -9.32 1.40 -7.92
C GLU A 68 -8.49 0.12 -7.93
N MET A 69 -7.98 -0.23 -6.76
CA MET A 69 -7.20 -1.43 -6.50
C MET A 69 -7.84 -2.26 -5.39
N PHE A 70 -7.65 -3.57 -5.47
CA PHE A 70 -7.92 -4.47 -4.37
C PHE A 70 -6.75 -4.52 -3.41
N VAL A 71 -7.05 -4.52 -2.12
CA VAL A 71 -6.09 -4.83 -1.07
C VAL A 71 -6.69 -5.87 -0.12
N SER A 72 -5.93 -6.93 0.12
CA SER A 72 -6.28 -8.04 0.98
C SER A 72 -5.34 -8.05 2.16
N ILE A 73 -5.88 -8.00 3.38
CA ILE A 73 -5.08 -8.06 4.61
C ILE A 73 -5.50 -9.23 5.49
N PRO A 74 -4.54 -10.01 6.02
CA PRO A 74 -4.81 -10.97 7.08
C PRO A 74 -5.35 -10.27 8.33
N ARG A 75 -6.22 -10.93 9.09
CA ARG A 75 -6.73 -10.40 10.38
C ARG A 75 -5.62 -9.93 11.32
N SER A 76 -4.49 -10.61 11.35
CA SER A 76 -3.33 -10.23 12.17
C SER A 76 -2.73 -8.87 11.80
N HIS A 77 -2.94 -8.41 10.56
CA HIS A 77 -2.42 -7.12 10.07
C HIS A 77 -3.39 -5.97 10.31
N LEU A 78 -4.65 -6.23 10.63
CA LEU A 78 -5.67 -5.19 10.82
C LEU A 78 -5.27 -4.17 11.90
N ARG A 79 -4.68 -4.64 13.00
CA ARG A 79 -4.18 -3.75 14.07
C ARG A 79 -3.15 -2.74 13.56
N TYR A 80 -2.30 -3.13 12.61
CA TYR A 80 -1.26 -2.26 12.07
C TYR A 80 -1.86 -1.17 11.18
N VAL A 81 -2.98 -1.44 10.53
CA VAL A 81 -3.72 -0.43 9.75
C VAL A 81 -4.30 0.63 10.69
N VAL A 82 -4.91 0.21 11.80
CA VAL A 82 -5.43 1.15 12.81
C VAL A 82 -4.30 1.99 13.39
N GLU A 83 -3.21 1.34 13.81
CA GLU A 83 -2.03 2.05 14.32
C GLU A 83 -1.45 3.03 13.29
N LEU A 84 -1.39 2.64 12.01
CA LEU A 84 -0.92 3.52 10.95
C LEU A 84 -1.82 4.76 10.86
N ILE A 85 -3.15 4.60 10.85
CA ILE A 85 -4.11 5.72 10.77
C ILE A 85 -3.99 6.65 11.98
N GLU A 86 -3.90 6.09 13.20
CA GLU A 86 -3.80 6.87 14.43
C GLU A 86 -2.48 7.67 14.53
N ASN A 87 -1.41 7.15 13.92
CA ASN A 87 -0.08 7.75 13.97
C ASN A 87 0.30 8.49 12.69
N PHE A 88 -0.57 8.54 11.68
CA PHE A 88 -0.26 9.18 10.41
C PHE A 88 -0.22 10.70 10.59
N ARG A 89 0.99 11.22 10.86
CA ARG A 89 1.27 12.65 10.97
C ARG A 89 2.23 13.07 9.86
N ILE A 90 1.76 13.97 9.00
CA ILE A 90 2.59 14.59 7.99
C ILE A 90 3.26 15.81 8.63
N ASP A 91 4.58 15.73 8.80
CA ASP A 91 5.43 16.88 9.09
C ASP A 91 6.28 17.15 7.84
N PRO A 92 5.93 18.17 7.03
CA PRO A 92 6.64 18.45 5.78
C PRO A 92 8.13 18.77 5.97
N GLN A 93 8.51 19.38 7.10
CA GLN A 93 9.91 19.69 7.40
C GLN A 93 10.66 18.40 7.67
N LYS A 94 10.14 17.58 8.59
CA LYS A 94 10.76 16.29 8.94
C LYS A 94 10.78 15.31 7.78
N MET A 95 9.74 15.30 6.95
CA MET A 95 9.73 14.52 5.71
C MET A 95 10.85 14.96 4.77
N ARG A 96 11.03 16.28 4.56
CA ARG A 96 12.15 16.79 3.76
C ARG A 96 13.49 16.35 4.32
N GLU A 97 13.69 16.43 5.63
CA GLU A 97 14.95 16.02 6.26
C GLU A 97 15.32 14.55 5.97
N VAL A 98 14.33 13.66 5.88
CA VAL A 98 14.57 12.21 5.73
C VAL A 98 14.48 11.70 4.28
N ILE A 99 13.76 12.39 3.39
CA ILE A 99 13.61 11.96 1.98
C ILE A 99 14.46 12.77 1.01
N MET A 100 14.92 13.97 1.38
CA MET A 100 15.65 14.82 0.46
C MET A 100 17.05 14.22 0.23
N PRO A 101 17.44 13.94 -1.02
CA PRO A 101 18.78 13.45 -1.31
C PRO A 101 19.82 14.49 -0.92
N SER A 102 20.98 14.04 -0.42
CA SER A 102 22.06 14.92 0.06
C SER A 102 22.58 15.91 -1.00
N TYR A 103 22.40 15.60 -2.28
CA TYR A 103 22.76 16.49 -3.39
C TYR A 103 21.70 17.55 -3.72
N ALA A 104 20.45 17.39 -3.28
CA ALA A 104 19.38 18.35 -3.57
C ALA A 104 19.58 19.69 -2.81
N ALA A 105 20.14 19.64 -1.60
CA ALA A 105 20.52 20.83 -0.85
C ALA A 105 21.59 21.67 -1.57
N LYS A 106 22.55 21.02 -2.24
CA LYS A 106 23.62 21.69 -3.01
C LYS A 106 23.10 22.43 -4.24
N ALA A 107 22.09 21.88 -4.91
CA ALA A 107 21.47 22.48 -6.09
C ALA A 107 20.65 23.75 -5.80
N GLN A 108 20.22 23.95 -4.54
CA GLN A 108 19.58 25.20 -4.12
C GLN A 108 20.61 26.29 -3.83
N GLN A 109 21.72 25.95 -3.17
CA GLN A 109 22.80 26.91 -2.89
C GLN A 109 23.45 27.44 -4.19
N SER A 110 23.66 26.59 -5.19
CA SER A 110 24.22 27.01 -6.48
C SER A 110 23.27 27.82 -7.37
N ARG A 111 22.01 28.02 -6.96
CA ARG A 111 21.02 28.86 -7.67
C ARG A 111 20.83 30.23 -7.02
N GLU A 112 21.35 30.41 -5.81
CA GLU A 112 21.30 31.66 -5.04
C GLU A 112 22.61 32.47 -5.16
N GLU A 113 23.66 31.88 -5.76
CA GLU A 113 24.89 32.53 -6.24
C GLU A 113 24.76 32.99 -7.70
#